data_AF-A0A2S0MSH1-F1
#
_entry.id   AF-A0A2S0MSH1-F1
#
_cell.length_a   1.000
_cell.length_b   1.000
_cell.length_c   1.000
_cell.angle_alpha   90.00
_cell.angle_beta   90.00
_cell.angle_gamma   90.00
#
_symmetry.space_group_name_H-M   'P 1'
#
loop_
_entity.id
_entity.type
_entity.pdbx_description
1 polymer ?
#
loop_
_entity_poly.entity_id
_entity_poly.type
_entity_poly.pdbx_seq_one_letter_code
_entity_poly.pdbx_strand_id
1 'polypeptide(L)'
;MKATDLDGLAGAADLMYQRELRVIREVLAREAEIRNDLARLDRMQQSNRDGGDDHRQLRAIGADMLWQEWLANTRTELQRSLSEARARKLRVMAGARRAFGRKQAVDMIAAEIARERRVLAIKKVGETLQQQMLYRPR
;
A
#
# COMPACT_ATOMS: atom_id res chain seq x y z
N MET A 1 24.31 -22.52 4.50
CA MET A 1 23.38 -21.81 5.41
C MET A 1 22.37 -22.83 5.93
N LYS A 2 22.05 -22.85 7.24
CA LYS A 2 21.09 -23.83 7.78
C LYS A 2 19.67 -23.39 7.39
N ALA A 3 18.77 -24.35 7.16
CA ALA A 3 17.38 -24.07 6.74
C ALA A 3 16.67 -23.10 7.70
N THR A 4 16.89 -23.31 9.01
CA THR A 4 16.35 -22.52 10.10
C THR A 4 16.76 -21.04 10.05
N ASP A 5 17.98 -20.74 9.58
CA ASP A 5 18.47 -19.36 9.49
C ASP A 5 17.76 -18.58 8.37
N LEU A 6 17.42 -19.26 7.27
CA LEU A 6 16.69 -18.65 6.15
C LEU A 6 15.23 -18.40 6.49
N ASP A 7 14.58 -19.33 7.19
CA ASP A 7 13.19 -19.18 7.64
C ASP A 7 13.06 -18.01 8.63
N GLY A 8 14.03 -17.85 9.53
CA GLY A 8 14.11 -16.69 10.43
C GLY A 8 14.29 -15.36 9.67
N LEU A 9 15.14 -15.35 8.65
CA LEU A 9 15.35 -14.16 7.80
C LEU A 9 14.10 -13.82 6.97
N ALA A 10 13.40 -14.82 6.45
CA ALA A 10 12.15 -14.66 5.71
C ALA A 10 11.07 -14.07 6.60
N GLY A 11 10.90 -14.60 7.81
CA GLY A 11 9.96 -14.08 8.79
C GLY A 11 10.27 -12.62 9.18
N ALA A 12 11.55 -12.30 9.44
CA ALA A 12 11.95 -10.93 9.75
C ALA A 12 11.70 -9.96 8.58
N ALA A 13 12.02 -10.37 7.35
CA ALA A 13 11.80 -9.57 6.16
C ALA A 13 10.30 -9.30 5.91
N ASP A 14 9.46 -10.31 6.13
CA ASP A 14 8.00 -10.18 6.01
C ASP A 14 7.43 -9.23 7.07
N LEU A 15 7.83 -9.37 8.33
CA LEU A 15 7.42 -8.46 9.40
C LEU A 15 7.81 -7.00 9.12
N MET A 16 9.03 -6.77 8.62
CA MET A 16 9.46 -5.44 8.19
C MET A 16 8.61 -4.91 7.05
N TYR A 17 8.29 -5.74 6.05
CA TYR A 17 7.43 -5.34 4.94
C TYR A 17 6.01 -4.99 5.40
N GLN A 18 5.41 -5.82 6.25
CA GLN A 18 4.07 -5.57 6.80
C GLN A 18 4.01 -4.26 7.60
N ARG A 19 5.05 -3.95 8.37
CA ARG A 19 5.17 -2.68 9.11
C ARG A 19 5.16 -1.49 8.15
N GLU A 20 6.00 -1.51 7.11
CA GLU A 20 6.06 -0.42 6.13
C GLU A 20 4.75 -0.30 5.33
N LEU A 21 4.09 -1.42 5.03
CA LEU A 21 2.80 -1.42 4.34
C LEU A 21 1.71 -0.76 5.18
N ARG A 22 1.70 -0.97 6.50
CA ARG A 22 0.76 -0.30 7.42
C ARG A 22 0.92 1.22 7.37
N VAL A 23 2.16 1.70 7.44
CA VAL A 23 2.47 3.13 7.36
C VAL A 23 1.98 3.73 6.04
N ILE A 24 2.16 3.04 4.92
CA ILE A 24 1.65 3.49 3.62
C ILE A 24 0.13 3.54 3.60
N ARG A 25 -0.55 2.51 4.13
CA ARG A 25 -2.01 2.45 4.16
C ARG A 25 -2.60 3.64 4.93
N GLU A 26 -2.00 4.02 6.05
CA GLU A 26 -2.41 5.21 6.80
C GLU A 26 -2.29 6.50 5.97
N VAL A 27 -1.18 6.66 5.24
CA VAL A 27 -0.98 7.83 4.36
C VAL A 27 -2.01 7.87 3.23
N LEU A 28 -2.29 6.71 2.61
CA LEU A 28 -3.27 6.60 1.54
C LEU A 28 -4.70 6.85 2.03
N ALA A 29 -5.05 6.36 3.22
CA ALA A 29 -6.34 6.63 3.85
C ALA A 29 -6.52 8.14 4.07
N ARG A 30 -5.49 8.81 4.62
CA ARG A 30 -5.53 10.26 4.82
C ARG A 30 -5.66 11.04 3.50
N GLU A 31 -4.95 10.61 2.46
CA GLU A 31 -5.07 11.19 1.12
C GLU A 31 -6.49 11.03 0.55
N ALA A 32 -7.13 9.88 0.77
CA ALA A 32 -8.49 9.62 0.33
C ALA A 32 -9.54 10.46 1.10
N GLU A 33 -9.40 10.58 2.42
CA GLU A 33 -10.25 11.44 3.25
C GLU A 33 -10.25 12.89 2.74
N ILE A 34 -9.07 13.49 2.57
CA ILE A 34 -8.95 14.89 2.12
C ILE A 34 -9.57 15.10 0.74
N ARG A 35 -9.41 14.13 -0.18
CA ARG A 35 -10.05 14.19 -1.50
C ARG A 35 -11.57 14.09 -1.42
N ASN A 36 -12.10 13.28 -0.52
CA ASN A 36 -13.54 13.19 -0.28
C ASN A 36 -14.10 14.50 0.27
N ASP A 37 -13.35 15.17 1.16
CA ASP A 37 -13.73 16.46 1.71
C ASP A 37 -13.71 17.57 0.64
N LEU A 38 -12.69 17.60 -0.21
CA LEU A 38 -12.65 18.49 -1.38
C LEU A 38 -13.84 18.25 -2.31
N ALA A 39 -14.15 16.99 -2.63
CA ALA A 39 -15.29 16.66 -3.48
C ALA A 39 -16.63 17.05 -2.83
N ARG A 40 -16.74 16.98 -1.50
CA ARG A 40 -17.92 17.46 -0.76
C ARG A 40 -18.04 18.98 -0.85
N LEU A 41 -16.92 19.69 -0.70
CA LEU A 41 -16.84 21.15 -0.81
C LEU A 41 -17.26 21.61 -2.22
N ASP A 42 -16.77 20.93 -3.26
CA ASP A 42 -17.14 21.20 -4.65
C ASP A 42 -18.64 20.98 -4.91
N ARG A 43 -19.23 19.90 -4.37
CA ARG A 43 -20.68 19.66 -4.47
C ARG A 43 -21.49 20.77 -3.82
N MET A 44 -21.08 21.22 -2.64
CA MET A 44 -21.78 22.28 -1.91
C MET A 44 -21.72 23.62 -2.65
N GLN A 45 -20.57 23.94 -3.24
CA GLN A 45 -20.42 25.11 -4.10
C GLN A 45 -21.32 25.03 -5.34
N GLN A 46 -21.44 23.85 -5.96
CA GLN A 46 -22.29 23.65 -7.13
C GLN A 46 -23.78 23.77 -6.77
N SER A 47 -24.23 23.14 -5.69
CA SER A 47 -25.63 23.24 -5.23
C SER A 47 -26.04 24.68 -4.90
N ASN A 48 -25.14 25.48 -4.34
CA ASN A 48 -25.40 26.90 -4.08
C ASN A 48 -25.53 27.74 -5.36
N ARG A 49 -24.87 27.34 -6.46
CA ARG A 49 -24.97 28.01 -7.76
C ARG A 49 -26.26 27.64 -8.50
N ASP A 50 -26.66 26.37 -8.42
CA ASP A 50 -27.82 25.85 -9.16
C ASP A 50 -29.18 26.21 -8.50
N GLY A 51 -29.19 26.50 -7.20
CA GLY A 51 -30.39 26.89 -6.44
C GLY A 51 -30.85 28.35 -6.62
N GLY A 52 -30.70 28.90 -7.83
CA GLY A 52 -31.01 30.29 -8.15
C GLY A 52 -32.45 30.69 -7.78
N ASP A 53 -32.60 31.66 -6.88
CA ASP A 53 -33.87 32.29 -6.58
C ASP A 53 -33.66 33.81 -6.49
N ASP A 54 -34.25 34.54 -7.44
CA ASP A 54 -34.07 35.98 -7.71
C ASP A 54 -34.38 36.88 -6.49
N HIS A 55 -35.03 36.36 -5.46
CA HIS A 55 -35.41 37.11 -4.26
C HIS A 55 -34.34 37.12 -3.16
N ARG A 56 -33.25 36.34 -3.32
CA ARG A 56 -32.17 36.22 -2.31
C ARG A 56 -31.02 37.23 -2.53
N GLN A 57 -30.87 37.76 -3.74
CA GLN A 57 -29.73 38.62 -4.15
C GLN A 57 -29.58 39.92 -3.34
N LEU A 58 -30.67 40.51 -2.83
CA LEU A 58 -30.62 41.78 -2.09
C LEU A 58 -30.38 41.64 -0.57
N ARG A 59 -30.58 40.45 0.02
CA ARG A 59 -30.32 40.18 1.46
C ARG A 59 -29.03 39.40 1.72
N ALA A 60 -28.38 38.88 0.67
CA ALA A 60 -27.32 37.88 0.79
C ALA A 60 -25.89 38.42 0.61
N ILE A 61 -25.65 39.67 0.23
CA ILE A 61 -24.30 40.14 -0.16
C ILE A 61 -23.26 39.96 0.96
N GLY A 62 -23.59 40.25 2.22
CA GLY A 62 -22.68 40.02 3.35
C GLY A 62 -22.53 38.56 3.75
N ALA A 63 -23.61 37.77 3.67
CA ALA A 63 -23.60 36.35 4.02
C ALA A 63 -22.89 35.50 2.96
N ASP A 64 -23.01 35.86 1.68
CA ASP A 64 -22.31 35.22 0.57
C ASP A 64 -20.83 35.55 0.62
N MET A 65 -20.43 36.80 0.93
CA MET A 65 -19.01 37.13 1.09
C MET A 65 -18.32 36.30 2.18
N LEU A 66 -18.92 36.17 3.36
CA LEU A 66 -18.40 35.32 4.45
C LEU A 66 -18.36 33.84 4.05
N TRP A 67 -19.37 33.36 3.31
CA TRP A 67 -19.41 32.01 2.79
C TRP A 67 -18.30 31.74 1.75
N GLN A 68 -18.08 32.67 0.82
CA GLN A 68 -17.01 32.58 -0.18
C GLN A 68 -15.63 32.62 0.47
N GLU A 69 -15.44 33.46 1.50
CA GLU A 69 -14.19 33.51 2.25
C GLU A 69 -13.93 32.19 3.00
N TRP A 70 -14.95 31.66 3.69
CA TRP A 70 -14.84 30.34 4.33
C TRP A 70 -14.53 29.23 3.33
N LEU A 71 -15.18 29.25 2.16
CA LEU A 71 -14.97 28.28 1.08
C LEU A 71 -13.53 28.33 0.55
N ALA A 72 -13.00 29.54 0.31
CA ALA A 72 -11.64 29.75 -0.18
C ALA A 72 -10.59 29.31 0.86
N ASN A 73 -10.78 29.69 2.12
CA ASN A 73 -9.90 29.30 3.22
C ASN A 73 -9.90 27.78 3.44
N THR A 74 -11.08 27.17 3.47
CA THR A 74 -11.23 25.71 3.63
C THR A 74 -10.61 24.95 2.47
N ARG A 75 -10.83 25.40 1.22
CA ARG A 75 -10.21 24.78 0.04
C ARG A 75 -8.68 24.86 0.12
N THR A 76 -8.14 26.01 0.49
CA THR A 76 -6.69 26.22 0.61
C THR A 76 -6.08 25.31 1.67
N GLU A 77 -6.73 25.19 2.82
CA GLU A 77 -6.28 24.33 3.92
C GLU A 77 -6.31 22.83 3.54
N LEU A 78 -7.37 22.39 2.85
CA LEU A 78 -7.46 21.02 2.32
C LEU A 78 -6.39 20.75 1.25
N GLN A 79 -6.10 21.72 0.37
CA GLN A 79 -5.05 21.58 -0.65
C GLN A 79 -3.65 21.53 -0.03
N ARG A 80 -3.40 22.33 1.01
CA ARG A 80 -2.16 22.26 1.81
C ARG A 80 -2.01 20.88 2.45
N SER A 81 -3.05 20.42 3.14
CA SER A 81 -3.09 19.08 3.76
C SER A 81 -2.88 17.96 2.73
N LEU A 82 -3.47 18.06 1.54
CA LEU A 82 -3.27 17.09 0.46
C LEU A 82 -1.81 17.07 -0.02
N SER A 83 -1.20 18.24 -0.15
CA SER A 83 0.20 18.38 -0.57
C SER A 83 1.14 17.78 0.47
N GLU A 84 0.87 17.98 1.76
CA GLU A 84 1.62 17.37 2.86
C GLU A 84 1.47 15.84 2.88
N ALA A 85 0.25 15.33 2.70
CA ALA A 85 -0.01 13.89 2.60
C ALA A 85 0.76 13.26 1.43
N ARG A 86 0.78 13.93 0.26
CA ARG A 86 1.56 13.50 -0.92
C ARG A 86 3.07 13.53 -0.64
N ALA A 87 3.58 14.58 0.00
CA ALA A 87 4.98 14.65 0.39
C ALA A 87 5.36 13.54 1.39
N ARG A 88 4.49 13.26 2.37
CA ARG A 88 4.66 12.13 3.30
C ARG A 88 4.67 10.80 2.57
N LYS A 89 3.75 10.58 1.62
CA LYS A 89 3.70 9.38 0.76
C LYS A 89 5.02 9.14 0.04
N LEU A 90 5.57 10.18 -0.61
CA LEU A 90 6.84 10.08 -1.31
C LEU A 90 8.00 9.68 -0.37
N ARG A 91 8.03 10.24 0.85
CA ARG A 91 9.06 9.92 1.86
C ARG A 91 8.98 8.46 2.32
N VAL A 92 7.78 7.95 2.64
CA VAL A 92 7.63 6.58 3.16
C VAL A 92 7.75 5.50 2.08
N MET A 93 7.44 5.83 0.82
CA MET A 93 7.49 4.88 -0.30
C MET A 93 8.89 4.30 -0.55
N ALA A 94 9.95 5.07 -0.30
CA ALA A 94 11.31 4.56 -0.43
C ALA A 94 11.61 3.42 0.56
N GLY A 95 11.11 3.53 1.80
CA GLY A 95 11.26 2.50 2.83
C GLY A 95 10.55 1.21 2.46
N ALA A 96 9.28 1.32 2.04
CA ALA A 96 8.49 0.17 1.62
C ALA A 96 9.05 -0.54 0.39
N ARG A 97 9.54 0.20 -0.61
CA ARG A 97 10.21 -0.41 -1.79
C ARG A 97 11.42 -1.24 -1.38
N ARG A 98 12.24 -0.74 -0.45
CA ARG A 98 13.39 -1.50 0.07
C ARG A 98 12.97 -2.73 0.86
N ALA A 99 11.96 -2.60 1.73
CA ALA A 99 11.44 -3.72 2.52
C ALA A 99 10.86 -4.82 1.61
N PHE A 100 10.08 -4.42 0.59
CA PHE A 100 9.57 -5.32 -0.43
C PHE A 100 10.69 -6.02 -1.20
N GLY A 101 11.69 -5.27 -1.68
CA GLY A 101 12.83 -5.85 -2.40
C GLY A 101 13.62 -6.86 -1.57
N ARG A 102 13.82 -6.58 -0.27
CA ARG A 102 14.45 -7.55 0.65
C ARG A 102 13.60 -8.82 0.82
N LYS A 103 12.29 -8.66 1.06
CA LYS A 103 11.36 -9.79 1.18
C LYS A 103 11.37 -10.65 -0.09
N GLN A 104 11.31 -10.01 -1.26
CA GLN A 104 11.36 -10.69 -2.55
C GLN A 104 12.69 -11.44 -2.76
N ALA A 105 13.83 -10.84 -2.41
CA ALA A 105 15.13 -11.49 -2.53
C ALA A 105 15.23 -12.74 -1.64
N VAL A 106 14.75 -12.66 -0.39
CA VAL A 106 14.73 -13.79 0.53
C VAL A 106 13.80 -14.89 0.02
N ASP A 107 12.61 -14.55 -0.47
CA ASP A 107 11.67 -15.51 -1.07
C ASP A 107 12.29 -16.23 -2.27
N MET A 108 13.01 -15.51 -3.13
CA MET A 108 13.69 -16.10 -4.29
C MET A 108 14.77 -17.10 -3.87
N ILE A 109 15.58 -16.76 -2.87
CA ILE A 109 16.62 -17.66 -2.34
C ILE A 109 15.98 -18.91 -1.71
N ALA A 110 14.90 -18.73 -0.94
CA ALA A 110 14.16 -19.83 -0.34
C ALA A 110 13.54 -20.76 -1.39
N ALA A 111 12.95 -20.20 -2.44
CA ALA A 111 12.40 -20.97 -3.55
C ALA A 111 13.48 -21.79 -4.27
N GLU A 112 14.66 -21.22 -4.49
CA GLU A 112 15.75 -21.93 -5.17
C GLU A 112 16.29 -23.10 -4.34
N ILE A 113 16.54 -22.89 -3.05
CA ILE A 113 16.96 -23.96 -2.14
C ILE A 113 15.91 -25.08 -2.06
N ALA A 114 14.63 -24.73 -2.06
CA ALA A 114 13.55 -25.71 -2.06
C ALA A 114 13.52 -26.54 -3.36
N ARG A 115 13.81 -25.92 -4.52
CA ARG A 115 13.93 -26.63 -5.80
C ARG A 115 15.11 -27.58 -5.80
N GLU A 116 16.29 -27.12 -5.40
CA GLU A 116 17.49 -27.96 -5.31
C GLU A 116 17.24 -29.20 -4.44
N ARG A 117 16.61 -29.00 -3.26
CA ARG A 117 16.24 -30.11 -2.37
C ARG A 117 15.26 -31.09 -3.00
N ARG A 118 14.26 -30.61 -3.74
CA ARG A 118 13.32 -31.48 -4.46
C ARG A 118 14.04 -32.32 -5.51
N VAL A 119 14.93 -31.71 -6.30
CA VAL A 119 15.71 -32.44 -7.32
C VAL A 119 16.58 -33.52 -6.67
N LEU A 120 17.27 -33.18 -5.58
CA LEU A 120 18.08 -34.14 -4.82
C LEU A 120 17.24 -35.28 -4.22
N ALA A 121 16.06 -34.97 -3.69
CA ALA A 121 15.15 -35.98 -3.15
C ALA A 121 14.66 -36.94 -4.25
N ILE A 122 14.29 -36.42 -5.42
CA ILE A 122 13.87 -37.24 -6.57
C ILE A 122 15.00 -38.16 -7.03
N LYS A 123 16.24 -37.65 -7.12
CA LYS A 123 17.42 -38.46 -7.49
C LYS A 123 17.65 -39.59 -6.50
N LYS A 124 17.65 -39.30 -5.19
CA LYS A 124 17.83 -40.31 -4.14
C LYS A 124 16.77 -41.40 -4.19
N VAL A 125 15.50 -41.02 -4.39
CA VAL A 125 14.38 -41.97 -4.51
C VAL A 125 14.59 -42.89 -5.71
N GLY A 126 14.99 -42.33 -6.86
CA GLY A 126 15.33 -43.09 -8.06
C GLY A 126 16.47 -44.10 -7.86
N GLU A 127 17.54 -43.68 -7.20
CA GLU A 127 18.70 -44.54 -6.88
C GLU A 127 18.30 -45.69 -5.95
N THR A 128 17.49 -45.44 -4.92
CA THR A 128 16.98 -46.51 -4.03
C THR A 128 16.07 -47.50 -4.74
N LEU A 129 15.24 -47.04 -5.68
CA LEU A 129 14.37 -47.90 -6.49
C LEU A 129 15.18 -48.76 -7.46
N GLN A 130 16.24 -48.21 -8.07
CA GLN A 130 17.15 -48.97 -8.92
C GLN A 130 17.90 -50.06 -8.13
N GLN A 131 18.40 -49.73 -6.93
CA GLN A 131 19.02 -50.71 -6.04
C GLN A 131 18.06 -51.82 -5.62
N GLN A 132 16.80 -51.49 -5.28
CA GLN A 132 15.79 -52.50 -4.94
C GLN A 132 15.40 -53.39 -6.12
N MET A 133 15.35 -52.85 -7.35
CA MET A 133 15.05 -53.65 -8.55
C MET A 133 16.21 -54.58 -8.92
N LEU A 134 17.47 -54.17 -8.70
CA LEU A 134 18.65 -55.00 -8.91
C LEU A 134 18.79 -56.14 -7.88
N TYR A 135 18.18 -56.01 -6.70
CA TYR A 135 18.21 -57.02 -5.64
C TYR A 135 16.98 -57.92 -5.58
N ARG A 136 16.04 -57.83 -6.54
CA ARG A 136 14.84 -58.67 -6.55
C ARG A 136 15.22 -60.13 -6.85
N PRO A 137 15.12 -61.06 -5.87
CA PRO A 137 15.45 -62.46 -6.11
C PRO A 137 14.35 -63.08 -6.99
N ARG A 138 14.78 -63.95 -7.92
CA ARG A 138 13.90 -64.73 -8.80
C ARG A 138 13.09 -65.75 -8.03
#